data_AF-A0A3A8LHW4-F1
#
_entry.id   AF-A0A3A8LHW4-F1
#
_cell.length_a   1.000
_cell.length_b   1.000
_cell.length_c   1.000
_cell.angle_alpha   90.00
_cell.angle_beta   90.00
_cell.angle_gamma   90.00
#
_symmetry.space_group_name_H-M   'P 1'
#
loop_
_entity.id
_entity.type
_entity.pdbx_description
1 polymer ?
#
loop_
_entity_poly.entity_id
_entity_poly.type
_entity_poly.pdbx_seq_one_letter_code
_entity_poly.pdbx_strand_id
1 'polypeptide(L)'
;MLSDTEHGALRYRFEYYGKDLGNPARCYKPTVSSALGFWLPAEFMDERGPDRVRELALALATELPFSFGQAGPSLQCQLDILGVRDEVATRSLRHPGMDVSLLGTLAMDLGTRVRGPSWMTFLGPPVLAELGGTGALRARLHSPGTTVQELGPDRAVVTLGPAPQAGDTEQGQTLPAYRELARVLEPWLFQTPPGPSAEQSPFINDRRSWQRRFLD
;
A
#
# COMPACT_ATOMS: atom_id res chain seq x y z
N MET A 1 23.82 15.19 -13.51
CA MET A 1 24.92 14.20 -13.42
C MET A 1 24.34 12.88 -13.88
N LEU A 2 24.71 12.46 -15.09
CA LEU A 2 24.33 11.15 -15.64
C LEU A 2 24.94 10.07 -14.74
N SER A 3 24.10 9.26 -14.12
CA SER A 3 24.50 7.91 -13.72
C SER A 3 23.63 6.94 -14.49
N ASP A 4 24.13 6.59 -15.66
CA ASP A 4 23.95 5.26 -16.22
C ASP A 4 24.34 4.29 -15.10
N THR A 5 23.34 3.77 -14.38
CA THR A 5 23.56 2.83 -13.29
C THR A 5 23.29 1.46 -13.87
N GLU A 6 24.36 0.68 -13.92
CA GLU A 6 24.47 -0.70 -14.37
C GLU A 6 23.17 -1.51 -14.14
N HIS A 7 22.88 -2.41 -15.09
CA HIS A 7 22.01 -3.57 -14.89
C HIS A 7 22.43 -4.28 -13.58
N GLY A 8 21.83 -3.92 -12.44
CA GLY A 8 22.20 -4.45 -11.12
C GLY A 8 22.09 -3.50 -9.92
N ALA A 9 21.92 -2.18 -10.10
CA ALA A 9 21.93 -1.25 -8.99
C ALA A 9 20.62 -1.27 -8.16
N LEU A 10 20.66 -2.04 -7.07
CA LEU A 10 19.67 -2.25 -5.99
C LEU A 10 18.53 -3.23 -6.32
N ARG A 11 18.87 -4.51 -6.54
CA ARG A 11 17.89 -5.62 -6.57
C ARG A 11 16.97 -5.63 -5.35
N TYR A 12 17.46 -5.24 -4.18
CA TYR A 12 16.68 -5.10 -2.95
C TYR A 12 16.87 -3.69 -2.39
N ARG A 13 15.82 -3.11 -1.82
CA ARG A 13 15.87 -1.80 -1.16
C ARG A 13 15.14 -1.86 0.18
N PHE A 14 15.62 -1.07 1.11
CA PHE A 14 15.01 -0.84 2.42
C PHE A 14 14.99 0.66 2.69
N GLU A 15 13.89 1.17 3.23
CA GLU A 15 13.77 2.55 3.67
C GLU A 15 13.06 2.65 5.01
N TYR A 16 13.58 3.52 5.86
CA TYR A 16 12.96 3.86 7.13
C TYR A 16 12.88 5.37 7.30
N TYR A 17 11.67 5.87 7.48
CA TYR A 17 11.36 7.26 7.80
C TYR A 17 10.91 7.35 9.25
N GLY A 18 11.86 7.30 10.18
CA GLY A 18 11.61 7.40 11.62
C GLY A 18 11.17 8.81 12.05
N LYS A 19 10.16 8.87 12.91
CA LYS A 19 9.66 10.10 13.53
C LYS A 19 9.61 9.90 15.04
N ASP A 20 10.11 10.89 15.76
CA ASP A 20 10.11 10.90 17.22
C ASP A 20 8.76 11.40 17.75
N LEU A 21 7.70 10.62 17.48
CA LEU A 21 6.31 11.02 17.69
C LEU A 21 5.95 11.20 19.18
N GLY A 22 6.73 10.61 20.08
CA GLY A 22 6.54 10.72 21.53
C GLY A 22 7.26 11.92 22.17
N ASN A 23 8.06 12.67 21.41
CA ASN A 23 8.85 13.76 21.95
C ASN A 23 8.05 15.08 21.97
N PRO A 24 7.72 15.61 23.15
CA PRO A 24 6.91 16.82 23.28
C PRO A 24 7.63 18.08 22.73
N ALA A 25 8.96 18.06 22.57
CA ALA A 25 9.71 19.15 21.96
C ALA A 25 9.56 19.19 20.42
N ARG A 26 8.97 18.15 19.81
CA ARG A 26 8.68 18.10 18.38
C ARG A 26 7.18 18.21 18.13
N CYS A 27 6.77 19.29 17.46
CA CYS A 27 5.38 19.45 17.04
C CYS A 27 5.14 18.75 15.70
N TYR A 28 4.64 17.51 15.73
CA TYR A 28 4.17 16.80 14.54
C TYR A 28 2.67 17.00 14.33
N LYS A 29 2.25 17.08 13.07
CA LYS A 29 0.82 16.98 12.74
C LYS A 29 0.33 15.55 13.05
N PRO A 30 -0.96 15.35 13.40
CA PRO A 30 -1.51 14.01 13.65
C PRO A 30 -1.40 13.04 12.46
N THR A 31 -1.17 13.57 11.25
CA THR A 31 -0.99 12.80 10.02
C THR A 31 0.42 12.23 9.85
N VAL A 32 1.39 12.69 10.65
CA VAL A 32 2.77 12.22 10.56
C VAL A 32 2.90 10.89 11.28
N SER A 33 3.53 9.92 10.60
CA SER A 33 3.80 8.58 11.11
C SER A 33 5.24 8.18 10.80
N SER A 34 5.76 7.19 11.52
CA SER A 34 6.97 6.50 11.07
C SER A 34 6.59 5.50 9.98
N ALA A 35 7.39 5.41 8.92
CA ALA A 35 7.11 4.50 7.82
C ALA A 35 8.34 3.64 7.50
N LEU A 36 8.06 2.40 7.10
CA LEU A 36 9.06 1.42 6.71
C LEU A 36 8.65 0.81 5.37
N GLY A 37 9.62 0.63 4.47
CA GLY A 37 9.39 0.02 3.16
C GLY A 37 10.49 -0.96 2.80
N PHE A 38 10.09 -2.00 2.08
CA PHE A 38 10.96 -3.00 1.50
C PHE A 38 10.61 -3.15 0.02
N TRP A 39 11.62 -3.22 -0.82
CA TRP A 39 11.45 -3.51 -2.24
C TRP A 39 12.18 -4.80 -2.54
N LEU A 40 11.43 -5.69 -3.18
CA LEU A 40 11.94 -6.93 -3.73
C LEU A 40 11.93 -6.79 -5.26
N PRO A 41 12.91 -7.37 -5.95
CA PRO A 41 12.90 -7.41 -7.40
C PRO A 41 11.75 -8.32 -7.85
N ALA A 42 11.13 -8.05 -9.01
CA ALA A 42 10.01 -8.87 -9.49
C ALA A 42 10.42 -10.33 -9.66
N GLU A 43 11.67 -10.56 -10.07
CA GLU A 43 12.31 -11.85 -10.24
C GLU A 43 12.34 -12.66 -8.92
N PHE A 44 12.34 -12.01 -7.75
CA PHE A 44 12.25 -12.73 -6.49
C PHE A 44 10.93 -13.50 -6.37
N MET A 45 9.83 -12.93 -6.88
CA MET A 45 8.54 -13.61 -6.89
C MET A 45 8.50 -14.72 -7.93
N ASP A 46 9.13 -14.52 -9.10
CA ASP A 46 9.22 -15.54 -10.14
C ASP A 46 10.07 -16.75 -9.68
N GLU A 47 11.20 -16.49 -9.00
CA GLU A 47 12.13 -17.51 -8.53
C GLU A 47 11.63 -18.24 -7.26
N ARG A 48 10.97 -17.51 -6.35
CA ARG A 48 10.65 -18.02 -5.00
C ARG A 48 9.15 -18.26 -4.76
N GLY A 49 8.32 -17.79 -5.69
CA GLY A 49 6.87 -17.85 -5.59
C GLY A 49 6.27 -16.79 -4.66
N PRO A 50 4.94 -16.56 -4.78
CA PRO A 50 4.21 -15.61 -3.94
C PRO A 50 4.24 -15.99 -2.46
N ASP A 51 4.18 -17.29 -2.13
CA ASP A 51 4.19 -17.74 -0.73
C ASP A 51 5.43 -17.27 0.04
N ARG A 52 6.60 -17.23 -0.61
CA ARG A 52 7.82 -16.75 0.04
C ARG A 52 7.77 -15.25 0.35
N VAL A 53 7.14 -14.45 -0.53
CA VAL A 53 6.91 -13.03 -0.29
C VAL A 53 5.91 -12.84 0.86
N ARG A 54 4.84 -13.63 0.89
CA ARG A 54 3.86 -13.64 1.97
C ARG A 54 4.49 -13.98 3.32
N GLU A 55 5.30 -15.04 3.39
CA GLU A 55 6.03 -15.43 4.60
C GLU A 55 6.89 -14.30 5.14
N LEU A 56 7.64 -13.62 4.26
CA LEU A 56 8.48 -12.49 4.65
C LEU A 56 7.64 -11.33 5.19
N ALA A 57 6.55 -10.98 4.51
CA ALA A 57 5.66 -9.91 4.96
C ALA A 57 5.02 -10.21 6.32
N LEU A 58 4.61 -11.47 6.56
CA LEU A 58 4.06 -11.92 7.84
C LEU A 58 5.11 -11.89 8.96
N ALA A 59 6.33 -12.35 8.68
CA ALA A 59 7.43 -12.31 9.65
C ALA A 59 7.72 -10.87 10.10
N LEU A 60 7.82 -9.94 9.14
CA LEU A 60 8.02 -8.51 9.42
C LEU A 60 6.86 -7.92 10.23
N ALA A 61 5.62 -8.20 9.84
CA ALA A 61 4.43 -7.68 10.52
C ALA A 61 4.28 -8.22 11.96
N THR A 62 4.78 -9.42 12.23
CA THR A 62 4.74 -9.99 13.59
C THR A 62 5.60 -9.18 14.56
N GLU A 63 6.81 -8.82 14.13
CA GLU A 63 7.81 -8.12 14.95
C GLU A 63 7.58 -6.61 15.06
N LEU A 64 6.96 -5.99 14.05
CA LEU A 64 6.87 -4.53 13.97
C LEU A 64 5.53 -3.99 14.49
N PRO A 65 5.51 -2.95 15.32
CA PRO A 65 4.27 -2.23 15.61
C PRO A 65 3.82 -1.48 14.35
N PHE A 66 2.56 -1.63 13.96
CA PHE A 66 1.99 -0.93 12.82
C PHE A 66 0.53 -0.54 13.04
N SER A 67 0.16 0.62 12.51
CA SER A 67 -1.25 1.03 12.37
C SER A 67 -1.85 0.56 11.05
N PHE A 68 -1.02 0.53 10.00
CA PHE A 68 -1.38 0.10 8.66
C PHE A 68 -0.13 -0.40 7.93
N GLY A 69 -0.31 -1.33 7.00
CA GLY A 69 0.71 -1.79 6.08
C GLY A 69 0.11 -2.43 4.84
N GLN A 70 0.92 -2.63 3.81
CA GLN A 70 0.51 -3.30 2.60
C GLN A 70 1.69 -4.01 1.93
N ALA A 71 1.41 -5.09 1.21
CA ALA A 71 2.36 -5.75 0.32
C ALA A 71 1.67 -6.16 -0.98
N GLY A 72 2.35 -5.93 -2.09
CA GLY A 72 1.83 -6.16 -3.43
C GLY A 72 2.77 -5.61 -4.49
N PRO A 73 2.42 -5.74 -5.77
CA PRO A 73 3.24 -5.28 -6.87
C PRO A 73 3.21 -3.75 -6.92
N SER A 74 4.31 -3.14 -7.32
CA SER A 74 4.43 -1.68 -7.39
C SER A 74 5.24 -1.23 -8.59
N LEU A 75 4.88 -0.10 -9.18
CA LEU A 75 5.69 0.58 -10.17
C LEU A 75 6.80 1.38 -9.47
N GLN A 76 8.05 0.99 -9.72
CA GLN A 76 9.23 1.72 -9.27
C GLN A 76 9.79 2.54 -10.42
N CYS A 77 9.57 3.86 -10.37
CA CYS A 77 9.91 4.77 -11.47
C CYS A 77 10.58 6.04 -10.95
N GLN A 78 11.33 6.72 -11.81
CA GLN A 78 11.83 8.09 -11.57
C GLN A 78 10.69 9.10 -11.73
N LEU A 79 9.89 9.23 -10.68
CA LEU A 79 8.72 10.10 -10.65
C LEU A 79 9.08 11.59 -10.66
N ASP A 80 10.34 12.00 -10.78
CA ASP A 80 10.77 13.39 -10.99
C ASP A 80 10.78 13.79 -12.47
N ILE A 81 10.71 12.81 -13.39
CA ILE A 81 10.67 13.03 -14.83
C ILE A 81 9.21 13.16 -15.29
N LEU A 82 8.85 14.28 -15.92
CA LEU A 82 7.45 14.59 -16.28
C LEU A 82 6.79 13.52 -17.14
N GLY A 83 7.43 13.08 -18.23
CA GLY A 83 6.88 12.03 -19.10
C GLY A 83 6.73 10.66 -18.41
N VAL A 84 7.53 10.39 -17.37
CA VAL A 84 7.40 9.17 -16.57
C VAL A 84 6.21 9.27 -15.62
N ARG A 85 5.91 10.45 -15.07
CA ARG A 85 4.73 10.65 -14.20
C ARG A 85 3.43 10.35 -14.94
N ASP A 86 3.26 10.90 -16.14
CA ASP A 86 2.04 10.73 -16.93
C ASP A 86 1.82 9.27 -17.35
N GLU A 87 2.89 8.58 -17.73
CA GLU A 87 2.85 7.14 -18.04
C GLU A 87 2.49 6.31 -16.81
N VAL A 88 3.07 6.63 -15.64
CA VAL A 88 2.73 5.95 -14.38
C VAL A 88 1.27 6.20 -14.01
N ALA A 89 0.77 7.42 -14.16
CA ALA A 89 -0.63 7.74 -13.88
C ALA A 89 -1.57 6.88 -14.74
N THR A 90 -1.30 6.83 -16.04
CA THR A 90 -2.07 6.05 -17.02
C THR A 90 -2.03 4.55 -16.71
N ARG A 91 -0.83 3.98 -16.53
CA ARG A 91 -0.65 2.55 -16.25
C ARG A 91 -1.27 2.12 -14.94
N SER A 92 -1.17 2.96 -13.91
CA SER A 92 -1.72 2.63 -12.60
C SER A 92 -3.24 2.53 -12.69
N LEU A 93 -3.92 3.49 -13.33
CA LEU A 93 -5.38 3.44 -13.51
C LEU A 93 -5.84 2.21 -14.33
N ARG A 94 -5.04 1.78 -15.32
CA ARG A 94 -5.30 0.54 -16.06
C ARG A 94 -5.08 -0.71 -15.21
N HIS A 95 -4.04 -0.73 -14.39
CA HIS A 95 -3.65 -1.86 -13.53
C HIS A 95 -3.82 -1.50 -12.05
N PRO A 96 -5.06 -1.45 -11.53
CA PRO A 96 -5.35 -0.87 -10.21
C PRO A 96 -4.73 -1.63 -9.04
N GLY A 97 -4.30 -2.89 -9.24
CA GLY A 97 -3.57 -3.68 -8.25
C GLY A 97 -2.10 -3.30 -8.10
N MET A 98 -1.55 -2.51 -9.02
CA MET A 98 -0.18 -1.97 -8.92
C MET A 98 -0.16 -0.76 -7.98
N ASP A 99 0.69 -0.74 -6.96
CA ASP A 99 0.91 0.47 -6.17
C ASP A 99 1.96 1.39 -6.82
N VAL A 100 2.00 2.65 -6.38
CA VAL A 100 3.09 3.58 -6.71
C VAL A 100 3.70 4.06 -5.42
N SER A 101 4.92 3.62 -5.10
CA SER A 101 5.51 3.88 -3.79
C SER A 101 5.84 5.36 -3.60
N LEU A 102 5.29 5.96 -2.55
CA LEU A 102 5.53 7.35 -2.13
C LEU A 102 5.79 7.40 -0.62
N LEU A 103 6.65 6.50 -0.12
CA LEU A 103 6.79 6.22 1.31
C LEU A 103 7.08 7.48 2.14
N GLY A 104 7.97 8.35 1.66
CA GLY A 104 8.29 9.62 2.31
C GLY A 104 7.08 10.55 2.45
N THR A 105 6.24 10.66 1.41
CA THR A 105 5.00 11.45 1.46
C THR A 105 3.95 10.81 2.37
N LEU A 106 3.79 9.49 2.28
CA LEU A 106 2.86 8.74 3.15
C LEU A 106 3.22 8.89 4.63
N ALA A 107 4.52 8.87 4.96
CA ALA A 107 5.00 9.10 6.32
C ALA A 107 4.59 10.47 6.89
N MET A 108 4.28 11.46 6.04
CA MET A 108 3.89 12.80 6.47
C MET A 108 2.37 12.98 6.61
N ASP A 109 1.59 12.25 5.80
CA ASP A 109 0.16 12.55 5.62
C ASP A 109 -0.80 11.42 5.97
N LEU A 110 -0.36 10.15 6.02
CA LEU A 110 -1.27 9.02 6.16
C LEU A 110 -1.91 8.94 7.57
N GLY A 111 -1.15 9.24 8.62
CA GLY A 111 -1.58 9.13 10.01
C GLY A 111 -2.09 7.73 10.35
N THR A 112 -3.35 7.66 10.82
CA THR A 112 -4.05 6.41 11.15
C THR A 112 -4.97 5.91 10.03
N ARG A 113 -4.96 6.56 8.86
CA ARG A 113 -5.78 6.20 7.69
C ARG A 113 -5.12 5.08 6.88
N VAL A 114 -5.83 4.56 5.88
CA VAL A 114 -5.34 3.47 5.00
C VAL A 114 -5.30 3.90 3.54
N ARG A 115 -4.30 3.46 2.76
CA ARG A 115 -4.10 3.92 1.38
C ARG A 115 -5.08 3.29 0.36
N GLY A 116 -5.60 2.12 0.69
CA GLY A 116 -6.42 1.28 -0.18
C GLY A 116 -5.96 -0.18 -0.14
N PRO A 117 -6.77 -1.11 -0.63
CA PRO A 117 -6.39 -2.52 -0.71
C PRO A 117 -5.14 -2.76 -1.56
N SER A 118 -4.29 -3.65 -1.07
CA SER A 118 -3.25 -4.33 -1.84
C SER A 118 -3.43 -5.84 -1.71
N TRP A 119 -2.56 -6.63 -2.35
CA TRP A 119 -2.64 -8.10 -2.27
C TRP A 119 -2.66 -8.58 -0.82
N MET A 120 -1.78 -8.03 0.01
CA MET A 120 -1.84 -8.15 1.46
C MET A 120 -2.07 -6.78 2.07
N THR A 121 -3.10 -6.65 2.92
CA THR A 121 -3.43 -5.40 3.62
C THR A 121 -3.40 -5.65 5.12
N PHE A 122 -2.51 -4.97 5.83
CA PHE A 122 -2.30 -5.11 7.27
C PHE A 122 -3.04 -3.98 7.99
N LEU A 123 -3.89 -4.34 8.94
CA LEU A 123 -4.73 -3.43 9.70
C LEU A 123 -4.37 -3.53 11.18
N GLY A 124 -3.96 -2.40 11.75
CA GLY A 124 -3.69 -2.27 13.18
C GLY A 124 -4.85 -1.64 13.95
N PRO A 125 -4.61 -1.32 15.23
CA PRO A 125 -5.67 -0.92 16.17
C PRO A 125 -6.56 0.24 15.72
N PRO A 126 -6.05 1.34 15.10
CA PRO A 126 -6.89 2.48 14.78
C PRO A 126 -8.07 2.16 13.85
N VAL A 127 -7.89 1.22 12.93
CA VAL A 127 -8.92 0.83 11.97
C VAL A 127 -9.58 -0.47 12.38
N LEU A 128 -8.81 -1.44 12.86
CA LEU A 128 -9.33 -2.75 13.23
C LEU A 128 -10.27 -2.69 14.44
N ALA A 129 -10.00 -1.81 15.41
CA ALA A 129 -10.88 -1.61 16.56
C ALA A 129 -12.23 -1.01 16.14
N GLU A 130 -12.23 0.02 15.28
CA GLU A 130 -13.46 0.63 14.77
C GLU A 130 -14.26 -0.30 13.85
N LEU A 131 -13.59 -1.23 13.16
CA LEU A 131 -14.24 -2.30 12.40
C LEU A 131 -14.96 -3.34 13.27
N GLY A 132 -14.67 -3.39 14.58
CA GLY A 132 -15.16 -4.42 15.49
C GLY A 132 -14.27 -5.66 15.58
N GLY A 133 -12.98 -5.53 15.24
CA GLY A 133 -11.98 -6.58 15.33
C GLY A 133 -11.94 -7.52 14.12
N THR A 134 -11.06 -8.52 14.20
CA THR A 134 -10.79 -9.45 13.09
C THR A 134 -11.99 -10.30 12.71
N GLY A 135 -12.82 -10.69 13.69
CA GLY A 135 -14.05 -11.45 13.45
C GLY A 135 -15.06 -10.65 12.61
N ALA A 136 -15.29 -9.38 12.95
CA ALA A 136 -16.18 -8.50 12.20
C ALA A 136 -15.65 -8.19 10.80
N LEU A 137 -14.33 -8.01 10.66
CA LEU A 137 -13.69 -7.86 9.35
C LEU A 137 -13.90 -9.11 8.48
N ARG A 138 -13.65 -10.31 9.02
CA ARG A 138 -13.84 -11.58 8.31
C ARG A 138 -15.29 -11.78 7.87
N ALA A 139 -16.25 -11.41 8.70
CA ALA A 139 -17.69 -11.52 8.39
C ALA A 139 -18.16 -10.57 7.28
N ARG A 140 -17.37 -9.55 6.90
CA ARG A 140 -17.70 -8.60 5.82
C ARG A 140 -17.08 -8.97 4.47
N LEU A 141 -16.20 -9.97 4.42
CA LEU A 141 -15.44 -10.35 3.23
C LEU A 141 -15.86 -11.74 2.76
N HIS A 142 -16.34 -11.82 1.52
CA HIS A 142 -16.94 -13.03 0.95
C HIS A 142 -16.27 -13.47 -0.36
N SER A 143 -15.39 -12.63 -0.92
CA SER A 143 -14.72 -12.96 -2.18
C SER A 143 -13.90 -14.24 -2.06
N PRO A 144 -14.02 -15.18 -3.03
CA PRO A 144 -13.26 -16.43 -3.02
C PRO A 144 -11.75 -16.20 -2.94
N GLY A 145 -11.07 -16.97 -2.10
CA GLY A 145 -9.63 -16.85 -1.90
C GLY A 145 -9.19 -15.70 -1.00
N THR A 146 -10.11 -14.84 -0.53
CA THR A 146 -9.81 -13.86 0.52
C THR A 146 -9.63 -14.58 1.85
N THR A 147 -8.53 -14.28 2.55
CA THR A 147 -8.26 -14.79 3.89
C THR A 147 -8.05 -13.63 4.86
N VAL A 148 -8.45 -13.84 6.11
CA VAL A 148 -8.23 -12.88 7.20
C VAL A 148 -7.54 -13.61 8.36
N GLN A 149 -6.30 -13.24 8.62
CA GLN A 149 -5.45 -13.85 9.64
C GLN A 149 -5.17 -12.83 10.76
N GLU A 150 -5.23 -13.30 12.01
CA GLU A 150 -4.87 -12.52 13.20
C GLU A 150 -3.35 -12.45 13.36
N LEU A 151 -2.84 -11.28 13.75
CA LEU A 151 -1.42 -11.00 13.98
C LEU A 151 -1.21 -10.49 15.42
N GLY A 152 -1.62 -11.31 16.38
CA GLY A 152 -1.75 -10.93 17.78
C GLY A 152 -3.16 -10.43 18.12
N PRO A 153 -3.33 -9.68 19.23
CA PRO A 153 -4.65 -9.39 19.78
C PRO A 153 -5.44 -8.31 19.02
N ASP A 154 -4.75 -7.36 18.38
CA ASP A 154 -5.32 -6.11 17.87
C ASP A 154 -4.86 -5.76 16.44
N ARG A 155 -4.27 -6.73 15.75
CA ARG A 155 -3.81 -6.61 14.36
C ARG A 155 -4.28 -7.78 13.52
N ALA A 156 -4.51 -7.51 12.24
CA ALA A 156 -4.89 -8.52 11.27
C ALA A 156 -4.27 -8.24 9.91
N VAL A 157 -4.22 -9.27 9.08
CA VAL A 157 -3.90 -9.15 7.66
C VAL A 157 -5.01 -9.77 6.84
N VAL A 158 -5.43 -9.04 5.79
CA VAL A 158 -6.26 -9.56 4.72
C VAL A 158 -5.37 -9.93 3.56
N THR A 159 -5.49 -11.14 3.03
CA THR A 159 -4.77 -11.58 1.81
C THR A 159 -5.79 -11.93 0.73
N LEU A 160 -5.66 -11.30 -0.44
CA LEU A 160 -6.60 -11.39 -1.56
C LEU A 160 -6.09 -12.41 -2.59
N GLY A 161 -6.37 -13.70 -2.36
CA GLY A 161 -5.94 -14.79 -3.23
C GLY A 161 -4.49 -15.24 -3.01
N PRO A 162 -4.07 -16.33 -3.69
CA PRO A 162 -2.78 -16.98 -3.46
C PRO A 162 -1.58 -16.21 -4.06
N ALA A 163 -1.82 -15.28 -4.98
CA ALA A 163 -0.80 -14.48 -5.64
C ALA A 163 -1.31 -13.06 -5.88
N PRO A 164 -0.43 -12.05 -5.93
CA PRO A 164 -0.84 -10.69 -6.23
C PRO A 164 -1.39 -10.58 -7.65
N GLN A 165 -2.38 -9.71 -7.83
CA GLN A 165 -2.94 -9.41 -9.13
C GLN A 165 -2.78 -7.91 -9.42
N ALA A 166 -2.26 -7.59 -10.61
CA ALA A 166 -2.21 -6.21 -11.10
C ALA A 166 -3.58 -5.74 -11.61
N GLY A 167 -4.40 -6.66 -12.14
CA GLY A 167 -5.61 -6.34 -12.89
C GLY A 167 -5.29 -5.67 -14.23
N ASP A 168 -6.31 -5.47 -15.04
CA ASP A 168 -6.24 -4.77 -16.33
C ASP A 168 -7.68 -4.37 -16.71
N THR A 169 -8.01 -3.10 -16.53
CA THR A 169 -9.36 -2.59 -16.75
C THR A 169 -9.78 -2.64 -18.22
N GLU A 170 -8.83 -2.57 -19.16
CA GLU A 170 -9.10 -2.69 -20.60
C GLU A 170 -9.43 -4.13 -21.00
N GLN A 171 -8.99 -5.11 -20.20
CA GLN A 171 -9.29 -6.54 -20.40
C GLN A 171 -10.42 -7.04 -19.48
N GLY A 172 -11.12 -6.15 -18.77
CA GLY A 172 -12.19 -6.52 -17.85
C GLY A 172 -11.72 -7.22 -16.56
N GLN A 173 -10.41 -7.22 -16.27
CA GLN A 173 -9.84 -7.79 -15.05
C GLN A 173 -9.99 -6.81 -13.89
N THR A 174 -11.15 -6.90 -13.24
CA THR A 174 -11.69 -5.90 -12.33
C THR A 174 -11.31 -6.08 -10.86
N LEU A 175 -10.56 -7.13 -10.51
CA LEU A 175 -10.12 -7.39 -9.13
C LEU A 175 -11.26 -7.31 -8.08
N PRO A 176 -12.31 -8.14 -8.19
CA PRO A 176 -13.49 -8.05 -7.33
C PRO A 176 -13.18 -8.14 -5.82
N ALA A 177 -12.21 -8.98 -5.43
CA ALA A 177 -11.78 -9.10 -4.04
C ALA A 177 -11.15 -7.80 -3.49
N TYR A 178 -10.42 -7.08 -4.33
CA TYR A 178 -9.84 -5.77 -3.98
C TYR A 178 -10.95 -4.73 -3.84
N ARG A 179 -11.94 -4.74 -4.74
CA ARG A 179 -13.11 -3.86 -4.65
C ARG A 179 -13.97 -4.11 -3.41
N GLU A 180 -14.18 -5.37 -3.04
CA GLU A 180 -14.89 -5.72 -1.81
C GLU A 180 -14.15 -5.15 -0.59
N LEU A 181 -12.84 -5.40 -0.46
CA LEU A 181 -12.06 -4.84 0.64
C LEU A 181 -12.06 -3.31 0.63
N ALA A 182 -12.01 -2.67 -0.54
CA ALA A 182 -12.06 -1.21 -0.64
C ALA A 182 -13.36 -0.65 -0.07
N ARG A 183 -14.50 -1.27 -0.38
CA ARG A 183 -15.81 -0.86 0.15
C ARG A 183 -15.87 -1.02 1.67
N VAL A 184 -15.32 -2.11 2.21
CA VAL A 184 -15.22 -2.29 3.67
C VAL A 184 -14.36 -1.21 4.31
N LEU A 185 -13.26 -0.82 3.66
CA LEU A 185 -12.31 0.17 4.17
C LEU A 185 -12.66 1.63 3.85
N GLU A 186 -13.69 1.89 3.05
CA GLU A 186 -14.03 3.23 2.55
C GLU A 186 -14.05 4.33 3.62
N PRO A 187 -14.62 4.12 4.83
CA PRO A 187 -14.63 5.14 5.88
C PRO A 187 -13.25 5.60 6.34
N TRP A 188 -12.22 4.74 6.20
CA TRP A 188 -10.86 4.97 6.66
C TRP A 188 -9.86 5.26 5.52
N LEU A 189 -10.31 5.23 4.27
CA LEU A 189 -9.43 5.51 3.13
C LEU A 189 -8.85 6.92 3.24
N PHE A 190 -7.56 7.01 2.98
CA PHE A 190 -6.82 8.25 2.89
C PHE A 190 -7.14 8.95 1.58
N GLN A 191 -7.46 10.24 1.68
CA GLN A 191 -7.56 11.14 0.55
C GLN A 191 -6.54 12.24 0.75
N THR A 192 -5.70 12.48 -0.26
CA THR A 192 -4.63 13.46 -0.11
C THR A 192 -5.26 14.85 -0.05
N PRO A 193 -4.98 15.65 1.01
CA PRO A 193 -5.48 17.01 1.06
C PRO A 193 -4.83 17.87 -0.05
N PRO A 194 -5.42 19.02 -0.42
CA PRO A 194 -4.72 20.03 -1.21
C PRO A 194 -3.40 20.47 -0.53
N GLY A 195 -2.38 20.80 -1.32
CA GLY A 195 -1.09 21.32 -0.81
C GLY A 195 0.15 20.62 -1.40
N PRO A 196 1.35 20.82 -0.81
CA PRO A 196 2.62 20.36 -1.38
C PRO A 196 2.67 18.86 -1.67
N SER A 197 2.05 18.02 -0.83
CA SER A 197 1.96 16.57 -1.06
C SER A 197 1.10 16.21 -2.27
N ALA A 198 0.09 17.04 -2.59
CA ALA A 198 -0.69 16.93 -3.81
C ALA A 198 0.17 17.15 -5.05
N GLU A 199 1.00 18.19 -5.02
CA GLU A 199 1.89 18.63 -6.11
C GLU A 199 3.06 17.67 -6.34
N GLN A 200 3.41 16.88 -5.34
CA GLN A 200 4.44 15.83 -5.45
C GLN A 200 3.88 14.49 -5.93
N SER A 201 2.56 14.33 -5.98
CA SER A 201 1.91 13.12 -6.46
C SER A 201 2.16 12.92 -7.95
N PRO A 202 2.41 11.69 -8.44
CA PRO A 202 2.39 11.41 -9.88
C PRO A 202 0.96 11.50 -10.45
N PHE A 203 -0.06 11.54 -9.58
CA PHE A 203 -1.47 11.61 -9.95
C PHE A 203 -2.05 13.00 -9.75
N ILE A 204 -1.35 14.10 -10.03
CA ILE A 204 -1.86 15.47 -9.77
C ILE A 204 -3.26 15.69 -10.37
N ASN A 205 -3.46 15.25 -11.61
CA ASN A 205 -4.73 15.44 -12.33
C ASN A 205 -5.81 14.44 -11.92
N ASP A 206 -5.47 13.16 -11.76
CA ASP A 206 -6.43 12.07 -11.51
C ASP A 206 -6.31 11.44 -10.11
N ARG A 207 -5.84 12.23 -9.14
CA ARG A 207 -5.56 11.76 -7.78
C ARG A 207 -6.72 11.04 -7.13
N ARG A 208 -7.91 11.64 -7.25
CA ARG A 208 -9.15 11.10 -6.66
C ARG A 208 -9.46 9.75 -7.30
N SER A 209 -9.37 9.67 -8.63
CA SER A 209 -9.57 8.43 -9.39
C SER A 209 -8.61 7.35 -8.93
N TRP A 210 -7.33 7.69 -8.72
CA TRP A 210 -6.33 6.75 -8.21
C TRP A 210 -6.64 6.27 -6.77
N GLN A 211 -6.97 7.18 -5.87
CA GLN A 211 -7.28 6.85 -4.47
C GLN A 211 -8.58 6.06 -4.33
N ARG A 212 -9.51 6.23 -5.27
CA ARG A 212 -10.82 5.56 -5.30
C ARG A 212 -10.95 4.49 -6.39
N ARG A 213 -9.85 4.05 -7.00
CA ARG A 213 -9.82 3.11 -8.14
C ARG A 213 -10.55 1.78 -7.95
N PHE A 214 -10.83 1.41 -6.71
CA PHE A 214 -11.56 0.19 -6.35
C PHE A 214 -13.00 0.44 -5.89
N LEU A 215 -13.41 1.70 -5.74
CA LEU A 215 -14.74 2.12 -5.34
C LEU A 215 -15.57 2.62 -6.52
N ASP A 216 -14.92 3.34 -7.43
CA ASP A 216 -15.52 3.95 -8.62
C ASP A 216 -15.37 3.03 -9.86
#